data_AF-A0A1H7JQZ4-F1
#
_entry.id   AF-A0A1H7JQZ4-F1
#
_cell.length_a   1.000
_cell.length_b   1.000
_cell.length_c   1.000
_cell.angle_alpha   90.00
_cell.angle_beta   90.00
_cell.angle_gamma   90.00
#
_symmetry.space_group_name_H-M   'P 1'
#
loop_
_entity.id
_entity.type
_entity.pdbx_description
1 polymer ?
#
loop_
_entity_poly.entity_id
_entity_poly.type
_entity_poly.pdbx_seq_one_letter_code
_entity_poly.pdbx_strand_id
1 'polypeptide(L)'
;MQTSIKILISLSFWAVSFMLLIGCSESKQLDFGEFTIQVPKSWQQIKQQGVDSYVGLIAIDEGDTLSFDLGWYSNELKEDGDIFEKHASQILQRDGSIKIPERLRKNKESYLMIDQKKAKIVQPKITGNGLTGVYFDSLWKKGADVDRFQLSGHNLKPENEKALLKAIKTLKFKRITDD
;
A
#
# COMPACT_ATOMS: atom_id res chain seq x y z
N MET A 1 28.44 -24.44 72.28
CA MET A 1 27.78 -25.16 71.18
C MET A 1 26.79 -24.18 70.56
N GLN A 2 27.20 -23.47 69.50
CA GLN A 2 26.42 -22.37 68.93
C GLN A 2 26.34 -22.61 67.42
N THR A 3 25.18 -23.08 66.97
CA THR A 3 24.89 -23.34 65.55
C THR A 3 24.33 -22.08 64.92
N SER A 4 25.11 -21.47 64.02
CA SER A 4 24.63 -20.38 63.16
C SER A 4 24.08 -20.96 61.85
N ILE A 5 22.77 -20.81 61.63
CA ILE A 5 22.10 -21.09 60.35
C ILE A 5 22.40 -19.92 59.41
N LYS A 6 23.12 -20.17 58.31
CA LYS A 6 23.28 -19.21 57.22
C LYS A 6 22.20 -19.49 56.16
N ILE A 7 21.25 -18.57 56.05
CA ILE A 7 20.25 -18.54 54.98
C ILE A 7 20.95 -18.03 53.72
N LEU A 8 21.10 -18.88 52.70
CA LEU A 8 21.50 -18.47 51.35
C LEU A 8 20.23 -18.15 50.55
N ILE A 9 20.00 -16.86 50.29
CA ILE A 9 19.05 -16.42 49.28
C ILE A 9 19.80 -16.45 47.94
N SER A 10 19.59 -17.50 47.15
CA SER A 10 19.94 -17.52 45.73
C SER A 10 18.82 -16.80 44.97
N LEU A 11 19.01 -15.51 44.70
CA LEU A 11 18.12 -14.74 43.84
C LEU A 11 18.51 -15.02 42.37
N SER A 12 18.03 -16.11 41.81
CA SER A 12 18.12 -16.36 40.37
C SER A 12 17.11 -15.47 39.65
N PHE A 13 17.50 -14.22 39.37
CA PHE A 13 16.84 -13.36 38.39
C PHE A 13 17.11 -13.94 36.99
N TRP A 14 16.24 -14.87 36.56
CA TRP A 14 16.18 -15.33 35.18
C TRP A 14 14.78 -15.10 34.64
N ALA A 15 14.73 -14.44 33.48
CA ALA A 15 13.59 -14.20 32.61
C ALA A 15 12.47 -13.34 33.25
N VAL A 16 12.08 -12.20 32.70
CA VAL A 16 11.75 -11.96 31.30
C VAL A 16 12.14 -10.52 30.99
N SER A 17 13.34 -10.32 30.43
CA SER A 17 13.53 -9.18 29.54
C SER A 17 12.76 -9.55 28.29
N PHE A 18 11.50 -9.13 28.24
CA PHE A 18 10.71 -9.07 27.02
C PHE A 18 11.50 -8.12 26.13
N MET A 19 12.41 -8.70 25.34
CA MET A 19 13.12 -8.01 24.28
C MET A 19 12.04 -7.32 23.47
N LEU A 20 11.93 -6.02 23.72
CA LEU A 20 11.33 -5.05 22.84
C LEU A 20 12.05 -5.24 21.49
N LEU A 21 11.55 -6.17 20.68
CA LEU A 21 11.78 -6.23 19.25
C LEU A 21 11.04 -5.03 18.68
N ILE A 22 11.55 -3.84 18.99
CA ILE A 22 11.32 -2.64 18.21
C ILE A 22 11.97 -2.96 16.88
N GLY A 23 11.20 -3.60 16.00
CA GLY A 23 11.56 -3.85 14.61
C GLY A 23 11.67 -2.50 13.91
N CYS A 24 12.81 -1.84 14.10
CA CYS A 24 13.24 -0.77 13.23
C CYS A 24 13.70 -1.47 11.94
N SER A 25 12.75 -1.76 11.05
CA SER A 25 13.10 -2.30 9.73
C SER A 25 13.92 -1.24 9.00
N GLU A 26 15.18 -1.54 8.70
CA GLU A 26 15.98 -0.69 7.81
C GLU A 26 15.21 -0.42 6.51
N SER A 27 15.31 0.81 6.00
CA SER A 27 14.66 1.25 4.76
C SER A 27 15.65 1.30 3.60
N LYS A 28 15.18 1.11 2.38
CA LYS A 28 15.91 1.36 1.14
C LYS A 28 15.07 2.14 0.14
N GLN A 29 15.73 2.79 -0.81
CA GLN A 29 15.06 3.38 -1.96
C GLN A 29 14.93 2.33 -3.07
N LEU A 30 13.73 2.18 -3.62
CA LEU A 30 13.55 1.59 -4.94
C LEU A 30 13.45 2.71 -5.97
N ASP A 31 14.19 2.58 -7.06
CA ASP A 31 14.21 3.51 -8.18
C ASP A 31 13.71 2.82 -9.44
N PHE A 32 12.58 3.30 -9.95
CA PHE A 32 11.91 2.76 -11.12
C PHE A 32 12.23 3.54 -12.40
N GLY A 33 13.19 4.47 -12.36
CA GLY A 33 13.44 5.42 -13.45
C GLY A 33 12.57 6.66 -13.29
N GLU A 34 11.27 6.52 -13.54
CA GLU A 34 10.26 7.60 -13.53
C GLU A 34 9.86 8.08 -12.13
N PHE A 35 10.02 7.21 -11.13
CA PHE A 35 9.70 7.54 -9.75
C PHE A 35 10.58 6.74 -8.80
N THR A 36 10.62 7.21 -7.55
CA THR A 36 11.28 6.51 -6.46
C THR A 36 10.36 6.40 -5.26
N ILE A 37 10.61 5.40 -4.41
CA ILE A 37 9.87 5.16 -3.18
C ILE A 37 10.80 4.60 -2.11
N GLN A 38 10.64 5.06 -0.86
CA GLN A 38 11.34 4.49 0.30
C GLN A 38 10.50 3.37 0.89
N VAL A 39 11.09 2.18 1.00
CA VAL A 39 10.42 0.94 1.40
C VAL A 39 11.25 0.17 2.43
N PRO A 40 10.66 -0.77 3.19
CA PRO A 40 11.44 -1.73 3.96
C PRO A 40 12.48 -2.47 3.11
N LYS A 41 13.65 -2.74 3.68
CA LYS A 41 14.79 -3.37 2.98
C LYS A 41 14.46 -4.72 2.33
N SER A 42 13.49 -5.45 2.89
CA SER A 42 13.03 -6.75 2.39
C SER A 42 12.29 -6.66 1.06
N TRP A 43 11.66 -5.53 0.73
CA TRP A 43 10.82 -5.41 -0.47
C TRP A 43 11.65 -5.49 -1.74
N GLN A 44 11.21 -6.23 -2.75
CA GLN A 44 11.96 -6.42 -4.00
C GLN A 44 11.14 -5.98 -5.20
N GLN A 45 11.76 -5.23 -6.11
CA GLN A 45 11.17 -4.96 -7.41
C GLN A 45 11.17 -6.24 -8.25
N ILE A 46 10.03 -6.51 -8.88
CA ILE A 46 9.88 -7.53 -9.91
C ILE A 46 9.59 -6.81 -11.22
N LYS A 47 10.48 -6.98 -12.21
CA LYS A 47 10.29 -6.40 -13.54
C LYS A 47 9.17 -7.14 -14.27
N GLN A 48 8.23 -6.38 -14.83
CA GLN A 48 7.19 -6.89 -15.72
C GLN A 48 7.26 -6.10 -17.03
N GLN A 49 6.93 -6.75 -18.15
CA GLN A 49 6.81 -6.08 -19.44
C GLN A 49 5.35 -5.67 -19.67
N GLY A 50 5.09 -4.37 -19.74
CA GLY A 50 3.81 -3.82 -20.19
C GLY A 50 3.76 -3.64 -21.70
N VAL A 51 2.55 -3.49 -22.27
CA VAL A 51 2.35 -3.24 -23.70
C VAL A 51 2.28 -1.73 -23.98
N ASP A 52 1.47 -1.02 -23.22
CA ASP A 52 1.10 0.39 -23.39
C ASP A 52 1.44 1.27 -22.17
N SER A 53 1.45 0.68 -20.97
CA SER A 53 1.85 1.32 -19.72
C SER A 53 3.20 0.83 -19.18
N TYR A 54 3.87 1.68 -18.38
CA TYR A 54 4.93 1.21 -17.50
C TYR A 54 4.33 0.57 -16.25
N VAL A 55 4.26 -0.76 -16.28
CA VAL A 55 3.74 -1.59 -15.18
C VAL A 55 4.85 -2.36 -14.49
N GLY A 56 4.65 -2.68 -13.23
CA GLY A 56 5.57 -3.55 -12.50
C GLY A 56 5.02 -3.99 -11.16
N LEU A 57 5.77 -4.88 -10.52
CA LEU A 57 5.39 -5.49 -9.26
C LEU A 57 6.45 -5.21 -8.18
N ILE A 58 6.02 -5.20 -6.92
CA ILE A 58 6.90 -5.15 -5.76
C ILE A 58 6.51 -6.31 -4.84
N ALA A 59 7.38 -7.31 -4.71
CA ALA A 59 7.22 -8.34 -3.70
C ALA A 59 7.57 -7.75 -2.33
N ILE A 60 6.67 -7.91 -1.36
CA ILE A 60 6.86 -7.36 -0.01
C ILE A 60 7.16 -8.45 1.02
N ASP A 61 6.52 -9.62 0.86
CA ASP A 61 6.83 -10.88 1.54
C ASP A 61 6.38 -12.08 0.70
N GLU A 62 6.35 -13.29 1.27
CA GLU A 62 5.97 -14.53 0.57
C GLU A 62 4.50 -14.58 0.11
N GLY A 63 3.61 -13.81 0.74
CA GLY A 63 2.17 -13.85 0.49
C GLY A 63 1.63 -12.61 -0.21
N ASP A 64 2.28 -11.47 -0.06
CA ASP A 64 1.78 -10.19 -0.58
C ASP A 64 2.69 -9.63 -1.68
N THR A 65 2.05 -9.06 -2.70
CA THR A 65 2.68 -8.35 -3.80
C THR A 65 1.89 -7.07 -4.09
N LEU A 66 2.62 -6.01 -4.43
CA LEU A 66 2.06 -4.76 -4.91
C LEU A 66 2.20 -4.67 -6.41
N SER A 67 1.27 -3.96 -7.05
CA SER A 67 1.33 -3.62 -8.46
C SER A 67 1.31 -2.11 -8.64
N PHE A 68 2.05 -1.61 -9.63
CA PHE A 68 1.92 -0.24 -10.09
C PHE A 68 1.66 -0.18 -11.59
N ASP A 69 1.04 0.92 -12.01
CA ASP A 69 0.76 1.23 -13.40
C ASP A 69 0.93 2.75 -13.60
N LEU A 70 1.87 3.12 -14.47
CA LEU A 70 2.12 4.49 -14.91
C LEU A 70 1.81 4.61 -16.40
N GLY A 71 0.81 5.41 -16.74
CA GLY A 71 0.38 5.66 -18.12
C GLY A 71 -1.00 6.32 -18.21
N TRP A 72 -1.44 6.64 -19.43
CA TRP A 72 -2.73 7.31 -19.68
C TRP A 72 -3.94 6.51 -19.19
N TYR A 73 -3.85 5.18 -19.21
CA TYR A 73 -4.95 4.27 -18.86
C TYR A 73 -4.85 3.69 -17.44
N SER A 74 -3.96 4.23 -16.61
CA SER A 74 -3.80 3.75 -15.22
C SER A 74 -5.13 3.81 -14.46
N ASN A 75 -5.48 2.69 -13.81
CA ASN A 75 -6.76 2.51 -13.15
C ASN A 75 -6.91 3.42 -11.91
N GLU A 76 -8.09 3.99 -11.72
CA GLU A 76 -8.41 4.90 -10.62
C GLU A 76 -8.57 4.23 -9.24
N LEU A 77 -8.34 2.91 -9.13
CA LEU A 77 -8.63 2.08 -7.96
C LEU A 77 -10.11 2.08 -7.56
N LYS A 78 -11.01 2.13 -8.55
CA LYS A 78 -12.47 2.02 -8.33
C LYS A 78 -12.87 0.55 -8.17
N GLU A 79 -13.75 0.29 -7.22
CA GLU A 79 -14.34 -1.03 -6.95
C GLU A 79 -15.70 -1.24 -7.65
N ASP A 80 -16.18 -0.25 -8.40
CA ASP A 80 -17.53 -0.23 -8.96
C ASP A 80 -17.82 -1.44 -9.87
N GLY A 81 -16.81 -1.91 -10.63
CA GLY A 81 -16.91 -3.11 -11.46
C GLY A 81 -17.14 -4.39 -10.66
N ASP A 82 -16.36 -4.61 -9.59
CA ASP A 82 -16.51 -5.77 -8.69
C ASP A 82 -17.87 -5.75 -7.97
N ILE A 83 -18.31 -4.55 -7.55
CA ILE A 83 -19.63 -4.39 -6.93
C ILE A 83 -20.73 -4.67 -7.95
N PHE A 84 -20.61 -4.17 -9.18
CA PHE A 84 -21.59 -4.40 -10.22
C PHE A 84 -21.73 -5.88 -10.53
N GLU A 85 -20.63 -6.59 -10.72
CA GLU A 85 -20.63 -8.02 -10.99
C GLU A 85 -21.33 -8.83 -9.89
N LYS A 86 -21.10 -8.49 -8.62
CA LYS A 86 -21.65 -9.22 -7.46
C LYS A 86 -23.06 -8.79 -7.05
N HIS A 87 -23.45 -7.55 -7.34
CA HIS A 87 -24.63 -6.91 -6.76
C HIS A 87 -25.49 -6.15 -7.78
N ALA A 88 -25.40 -6.46 -9.08
CA ALA A 88 -26.18 -5.82 -10.14
C ALA A 88 -27.66 -5.61 -9.78
N SER A 89 -28.33 -6.65 -9.27
CA SER A 89 -29.75 -6.60 -8.89
C SER A 89 -30.07 -5.64 -7.73
N GLN A 90 -29.08 -5.31 -6.88
CA GLN A 90 -29.24 -4.40 -5.75
C GLN A 90 -28.94 -2.94 -6.11
N ILE A 91 -28.22 -2.70 -7.21
CA ILE A 91 -27.69 -1.36 -7.55
C ILE A 91 -28.31 -0.78 -8.83
N LEU A 92 -28.87 -1.62 -9.71
CA LEU A 92 -29.62 -1.20 -10.89
C LEU A 92 -30.99 -0.65 -10.49
N GLN A 93 -31.22 0.62 -10.82
CA GLN A 93 -32.49 1.30 -10.61
C GLN A 93 -33.44 1.04 -11.78
N ARG A 94 -34.73 1.32 -11.58
CA ARG A 94 -35.77 1.16 -12.62
C ARG A 94 -35.54 1.99 -13.87
N ASP A 95 -34.87 3.14 -13.73
CA ASP A 95 -34.52 4.05 -14.83
C ASP A 95 -33.20 3.65 -15.55
N GLY A 96 -32.59 2.53 -15.17
CA GLY A 96 -31.31 2.07 -15.70
C GLY A 96 -30.08 2.72 -15.07
N SER A 97 -30.25 3.65 -14.12
CA SER A 97 -29.12 4.23 -13.40
C SER A 97 -28.51 3.24 -12.40
N ILE A 98 -27.20 3.35 -12.18
CA ILE A 98 -26.48 2.57 -11.16
C ILE A 98 -26.27 3.45 -9.94
N LYS A 99 -26.77 3.01 -8.78
CA LYS A 99 -26.49 3.65 -7.49
C LYS A 99 -25.88 2.63 -6.55
N ILE A 100 -24.59 2.74 -6.30
CA ILE A 100 -23.85 1.87 -5.39
C ILE A 100 -24.03 2.37 -3.94
N PRO A 101 -24.67 1.60 -3.04
CA PRO A 101 -24.76 1.94 -1.63
C PRO A 101 -23.40 1.86 -0.94
N GLU A 102 -23.12 2.78 -0.02
CA GLU A 102 -21.87 2.83 0.75
C GLU A 102 -21.57 1.54 1.52
N ARG A 103 -22.61 0.80 1.94
CA ARG A 103 -22.46 -0.50 2.62
C ARG A 103 -21.85 -1.60 1.74
N LEU A 104 -21.92 -1.46 0.41
CA LEU A 104 -21.30 -2.39 -0.53
C LEU A 104 -19.84 -2.04 -0.82
N ARG A 105 -19.43 -0.81 -0.51
CA ARG A 105 -18.06 -0.36 -0.67
C ARG A 105 -17.16 -1.02 0.37
N LYS A 106 -16.14 -1.73 -0.07
CA LYS A 106 -15.14 -2.36 0.82
C LYS A 106 -14.12 -1.34 1.29
N ASN A 107 -13.87 -0.34 0.47
CA ASN A 107 -12.80 0.61 0.67
C ASN A 107 -13.34 1.98 1.10
N LYS A 108 -12.48 2.75 1.76
CA LYS A 108 -12.66 4.17 2.02
C LYS A 108 -11.59 4.94 1.26
N GLU A 109 -11.94 6.14 0.83
CA GLU A 109 -11.05 7.04 0.12
C GLU A 109 -10.71 8.24 0.99
N SER A 110 -9.47 8.71 0.89
CA SER A 110 -9.02 9.98 1.44
C SER A 110 -8.04 10.65 0.48
N TYR A 111 -7.68 11.90 0.74
CA TYR A 111 -6.78 12.66 -0.13
C TYR A 111 -5.68 13.33 0.68
N LEU A 112 -4.46 13.33 0.16
CA LEU A 112 -3.34 14.07 0.73
C LEU A 112 -2.36 14.51 -0.35
N MET A 113 -1.48 15.46 -0.02
CA MET A 113 -0.44 15.95 -0.93
C MET A 113 0.81 15.07 -0.81
N ILE A 114 1.23 14.45 -1.92
CA ILE A 114 2.47 13.69 -2.03
C ILE A 114 3.26 14.29 -3.17
N ASP A 115 4.50 14.67 -2.89
CA ASP A 115 5.37 15.30 -3.89
C ASP A 115 4.73 16.49 -4.60
N GLN A 116 4.03 17.33 -3.83
CA GLN A 116 3.29 18.51 -4.32
C GLN A 116 2.15 18.19 -5.29
N LYS A 117 1.75 16.92 -5.41
CA LYS A 117 0.61 16.46 -6.20
C LYS A 117 -0.50 15.93 -5.28
N LYS A 118 -1.75 16.16 -5.66
CA LYS A 118 -2.90 15.60 -4.94
C LYS A 118 -2.95 14.10 -5.22
N ALA A 119 -3.01 13.30 -4.17
CA ALA A 119 -3.07 11.85 -4.25
C ALA A 119 -4.35 11.34 -3.60
N LYS A 120 -5.05 10.43 -4.27
CA LYS A 120 -6.13 9.65 -3.68
C LYS A 120 -5.52 8.45 -2.95
N ILE A 121 -5.87 8.27 -1.69
CA ILE A 121 -5.48 7.12 -0.88
C ILE A 121 -6.69 6.23 -0.71
N VAL A 122 -6.54 4.95 -1.07
CA VAL A 122 -7.55 3.92 -0.89
C VAL A 122 -7.10 3.01 0.25
N GLN A 123 -8.00 2.75 1.19
CA GLN A 123 -7.77 1.82 2.31
C GLN A 123 -8.99 0.93 2.49
N PRO A 124 -8.83 -0.34 2.88
CA PRO A 124 -9.96 -1.17 3.21
C PRO A 124 -10.64 -0.66 4.49
N LYS A 125 -11.96 -0.78 4.58
CA LYS A 125 -12.71 -0.53 5.83
C LYS A 125 -12.40 -1.60 6.88
N ILE A 126 -12.09 -2.81 6.42
CA ILE A 126 -11.68 -3.96 7.22
C ILE A 126 -10.34 -4.45 6.68
N THR A 127 -9.27 -4.27 7.44
CA THR A 127 -7.92 -4.72 7.07
C THR A 127 -7.92 -6.19 6.63
N GLY A 128 -7.17 -6.49 5.57
CA GLY A 128 -7.15 -7.81 4.92
C GLY A 128 -8.32 -8.08 3.97
N ASN A 129 -9.27 -7.14 3.81
CA ASN A 129 -10.38 -7.26 2.87
C ASN A 129 -10.61 -5.96 2.08
N GLY A 130 -9.95 -5.85 0.92
CA GLY A 130 -10.06 -4.71 0.01
C GLY A 130 -8.71 -4.30 -0.58
N LEU A 131 -8.66 -3.05 -1.04
CA LEU A 131 -7.50 -2.43 -1.67
C LEU A 131 -6.84 -1.45 -0.72
N THR A 132 -5.51 -1.51 -0.67
CA THR A 132 -4.67 -0.46 -0.08
C THR A 132 -3.81 0.10 -1.18
N GLY A 133 -3.84 1.41 -1.40
CA GLY A 133 -3.06 2.00 -2.47
C GLY A 133 -3.17 3.50 -2.59
N VAL A 134 -2.53 4.01 -3.63
CA VAL A 134 -2.53 5.41 -4.02
C VAL A 134 -2.82 5.54 -5.50
N TYR A 135 -3.52 6.60 -5.86
CA TYR A 135 -3.75 7.00 -7.23
C TYR A 135 -3.48 8.50 -7.42
N PHE A 136 -2.86 8.86 -8.54
CA PHE A 136 -2.63 10.22 -9.00
C PHE A 136 -3.31 10.37 -10.37
N ASP A 137 -4.22 11.33 -10.45
CA ASP A 137 -4.99 11.65 -11.65
C ASP A 137 -4.20 12.46 -12.68
N SER A 138 -3.15 13.15 -12.23
CA SER A 138 -2.31 13.97 -13.08
C SER A 138 -0.87 14.04 -12.56
N LEU A 139 0.06 13.43 -13.28
CA LEU A 139 1.48 13.57 -13.03
C LEU A 139 2.11 14.65 -13.91
N TRP A 140 2.07 14.46 -15.23
CA TRP A 140 2.52 15.39 -16.27
C TRP A 140 1.80 15.10 -17.58
N LYS A 141 1.81 16.09 -18.48
CA LYS A 141 1.40 15.89 -19.86
C LYS A 141 2.48 15.10 -20.59
N LYS A 142 2.10 14.04 -21.30
CA LYS A 142 2.97 13.26 -22.18
C LYS A 142 2.24 13.07 -23.50
N GLY A 143 2.77 13.64 -24.59
CA GLY A 143 2.09 13.63 -25.88
C GLY A 143 0.71 14.30 -25.83
N ALA A 144 -0.33 13.55 -26.20
CA ALA A 144 -1.71 14.05 -26.32
C ALA A 144 -2.52 14.01 -25.01
N ASP A 145 -2.02 13.33 -23.97
CA ASP A 145 -2.77 13.11 -22.73
C ASP A 145 -1.87 13.30 -21.50
N VAL A 146 -2.41 13.03 -20.31
CA VAL A 146 -1.75 13.17 -19.02
C VAL A 146 -1.46 11.79 -18.44
N ASP A 147 -0.20 11.56 -18.05
CA ASP A 147 0.17 10.34 -17.34
C ASP A 147 -0.47 10.32 -15.96
N ARG A 148 -1.07 9.17 -15.65
CA ARG A 148 -1.63 8.82 -14.34
C ARG A 148 -0.74 7.78 -13.68
N PHE A 149 -0.92 7.61 -12.37
CA PHE A 149 -0.19 6.59 -11.63
C PHE A 149 -1.05 5.94 -10.56
N GLN A 150 -0.93 4.63 -10.41
CA GLN A 150 -1.40 3.91 -9.24
C GLN A 150 -0.33 2.98 -8.69
N LEU A 151 -0.34 2.77 -7.38
CA LEU A 151 0.37 1.70 -6.69
C LEU A 151 -0.57 1.10 -5.66
N SER A 152 -0.81 -0.21 -5.70
CA SER A 152 -1.76 -0.86 -4.81
C SER A 152 -1.43 -2.32 -4.53
N GLY A 153 -1.96 -2.81 -3.41
CA GLY A 153 -2.02 -4.23 -3.05
C GLY A 153 -3.43 -4.61 -2.62
N HIS A 154 -3.76 -5.90 -2.72
CA HIS A 154 -5.09 -6.43 -2.43
C HIS A 154 -5.03 -7.39 -1.23
N ASN A 155 -5.95 -7.24 -0.28
CA ASN A 155 -6.08 -8.06 0.92
C ASN A 155 -4.77 -8.18 1.73
N LEU A 156 -3.98 -7.12 1.78
CA LEU A 156 -2.70 -7.10 2.47
C LEU A 156 -2.85 -7.45 3.96
N LYS A 157 -1.86 -8.14 4.50
CA LYS A 157 -1.73 -8.33 5.96
C LYS A 157 -1.68 -6.97 6.67
N PRO A 158 -2.14 -6.86 7.93
CA PRO A 158 -2.17 -5.58 8.66
C PRO A 158 -0.85 -4.81 8.68
N GLU A 159 0.27 -5.51 8.88
CA GLU A 159 1.61 -4.96 8.89
C GLU A 159 2.03 -4.42 7.52
N ASN A 160 1.64 -5.11 6.45
CA ASN A 160 1.95 -4.75 5.07
C ASN A 160 1.09 -3.59 4.59
N GLU A 161 -0.21 -3.55 4.97
CA GLU A 161 -1.07 -2.40 4.76
C GLU A 161 -0.44 -1.14 5.39
N LYS A 162 -0.03 -1.24 6.67
CA LYS A 162 0.60 -0.12 7.38
C LYS A 162 1.93 0.29 6.74
N ALA A 163 2.75 -0.67 6.33
CA ALA A 163 4.02 -0.40 5.66
C ALA A 163 3.82 0.30 4.31
N LEU A 164 2.86 -0.16 3.50
CA LEU A 164 2.51 0.47 2.23
C LEU A 164 2.03 1.91 2.40
N LEU A 165 1.13 2.17 3.35
CA LEU A 165 0.64 3.53 3.60
C LEU A 165 1.75 4.48 4.07
N LYS A 166 2.79 3.97 4.72
CA LYS A 166 3.99 4.74 5.06
C LYS A 166 4.85 4.98 3.82
N ALA A 167 5.10 3.94 3.02
CA ALA A 167 5.93 4.01 1.82
C ALA A 167 5.35 4.97 0.77
N ILE A 168 4.04 4.90 0.51
CA ILE A 168 3.32 5.76 -0.45
C ILE A 168 3.62 7.25 -0.24
N LYS A 169 3.69 7.70 1.02
CA LYS A 169 3.96 9.11 1.37
C LYS A 169 5.35 9.59 0.96
N THR A 170 6.25 8.65 0.62
CA THR A 170 7.63 8.93 0.22
C THR A 170 7.82 8.91 -1.30
N LEU A 171 6.75 8.67 -2.07
CA LEU A 171 6.82 8.71 -3.53
C LEU A 171 7.38 10.06 -3.98
N LYS A 172 8.33 9.96 -4.92
CA LYS A 172 8.92 11.09 -5.62
C LYS A 172 8.91 10.80 -7.09
N PHE A 173 8.32 11.68 -7.87
CA PHE A 173 8.28 11.53 -9.31
C PHE A 173 9.39 12.36 -9.95
N LYS A 174 10.12 11.73 -10.86
CA LYS A 174 11.14 12.41 -11.64
C LYS A 174 10.43 12.99 -12.85
N ARG A 175 10.40 14.32 -12.93
CA ARG A 175 9.95 15.00 -14.15
C ARG A 175 10.87 14.56 -15.28
N ILE A 176 10.34 13.89 -16.30
CA ILE A 176 11.03 13.87 -17.59
C ILE A 176 10.92 15.29 -18.12
N THR A 177 12.04 16.01 -18.20
CA THR A 177 12.11 17.14 -19.11
C THR A 177 12.13 16.55 -20.51
N ASP A 178 11.08 16.84 -21.29
CA ASP A 178 11.14 16.67 -22.73
C ASP A 178 12.23 17.63 -23.24
N ASP A 179 13.45 17.14 -23.38
CA ASP A 179 14.53 17.79 -24.13
C ASP A 179 14.34 17.55 -25.64
#